data_AF-A0A849QVX6-F1
#
_entry.id   AF-A0A849QVX6-F1
#
_cell.length_a   1.000
_cell.length_b   1.000
_cell.length_c   1.000
_cell.angle_alpha   90.00
_cell.angle_beta   90.00
_cell.angle_gamma   90.00
#
_symmetry.space_group_name_H-M   'P 1'
#
loop_
_entity.id
_entity.type
_entity.pdbx_description
1 polymer ?
#
loop_
_entity_poly.entity_id
_entity_poly.type
_entity_poly.pdbx_seq_one_letter_code
_entity_poly.pdbx_strand_id
1 'polypeptide(L)'
;MVTYPDLDNTSYFTNRLLENKAGEKKGKIIMWRNKGEEIFRMILTCPECGTVNEKKQEFAKKPYRPNCDNCGAKFVIAKLKKEKPKK
;
A
#
# COMPACT_ATOMS: atom_id res chain seq x y z
N MET A 1 16.52 3.08 9.06
CA MET A 1 17.03 2.66 7.74
C MET A 1 15.83 2.18 6.92
N VAL A 2 15.42 2.92 5.88
CA VAL A 2 14.29 2.52 5.03
C VAL A 2 14.79 1.43 4.10
N THR A 3 14.24 0.22 4.20
CA THR A 3 14.68 -0.90 3.36
C THR A 3 14.01 -0.77 2.01
N TYR A 4 14.71 -0.19 1.03
CA TYR A 4 14.22 -0.12 -0.35
C TYR A 4 14.19 -1.52 -0.97
N PRO A 5 13.13 -1.89 -1.72
CA PRO A 5 13.10 -3.16 -2.43
C PRO A 5 14.21 -3.24 -3.47
N ASP A 6 14.90 -4.37 -3.48
CA ASP A 6 15.79 -4.74 -4.56
C ASP A 6 14.93 -5.05 -5.80
N LEU A 7 14.98 -4.18 -6.82
CA LEU A 7 14.08 -4.27 -7.97
C LEU A 7 14.28 -5.56 -8.78
N ASP A 8 15.48 -6.13 -8.78
CA ASP A 8 15.80 -7.38 -9.48
C ASP A 8 15.11 -8.59 -8.81
N ASN A 9 15.09 -8.59 -7.48
CA ASN A 9 14.43 -9.60 -6.67
C ASN A 9 12.96 -9.32 -6.36
N THR A 10 12.39 -8.21 -6.82
CA THR A 10 10.99 -7.84 -6.54
C THR A 10 10.05 -8.48 -7.56
N SER A 11 9.17 -9.39 -7.12
CA SER A 11 8.15 -10.04 -7.94
C SER A 11 6.90 -9.18 -8.12
N TYR A 12 6.60 -8.30 -7.15
CA TYR A 12 5.46 -7.40 -7.20
C TYR A 12 5.87 -6.09 -6.56
N PHE A 13 5.66 -4.97 -7.25
CA PHE A 13 5.88 -3.62 -6.70
C PHE A 13 4.68 -2.75 -7.05
N THR A 14 4.20 -1.98 -6.08
CA THR A 14 3.22 -0.93 -6.30
C THR A 14 3.54 0.28 -5.44
N ASN A 15 3.53 1.45 -6.05
CA ASN A 15 3.59 2.73 -5.39
C ASN A 15 2.36 3.56 -5.82
N ARG A 16 1.54 3.99 -4.88
CA ARG A 16 0.42 4.87 -5.22
C ARG A 16 0.12 5.83 -4.09
N LEU A 17 -0.35 7.01 -4.45
CA LEU A 17 -0.89 7.95 -3.50
C LEU A 17 -2.32 7.53 -3.14
N LEU A 18 -2.67 7.68 -1.87
CA LEU A 18 -4.02 7.49 -1.36
C LEU A 18 -4.63 8.86 -1.11
N GLU A 19 -5.86 9.03 -1.56
CA GLU A 19 -6.64 10.24 -1.32
C GLU A 19 -7.37 10.11 0.03
N ASN A 20 -7.39 11.19 0.82
CA ASN A 20 -8.18 11.27 2.04
C ASN A 20 -9.65 11.56 1.70
N LYS A 21 -10.53 11.58 2.71
CA LYS A 21 -11.94 11.95 2.52
C LYS A 21 -12.15 13.36 1.97
N ALA A 22 -11.17 14.25 2.15
CA ALA A 22 -11.21 15.63 1.69
C ALA A 22 -10.74 15.81 0.23
N GLY A 23 -10.38 14.72 -0.48
CA GLY A 23 -9.86 14.80 -1.85
C GLY A 23 -8.36 15.14 -1.92
N GLU A 24 -7.66 15.18 -0.80
CA GLU A 24 -6.23 15.49 -0.75
C GLU A 24 -5.38 14.22 -0.82
N LYS A 25 -4.42 14.19 -1.74
CA LYS A 25 -3.47 13.07 -1.94
C LYS A 25 -2.32 13.10 -0.92
N LYS A 26 -2.66 13.06 0.37
CA LYS A 26 -1.68 13.06 1.48
C LYS A 26 -1.21 11.66 1.86
N GLY A 27 -1.98 10.63 1.51
CA GLY A 27 -1.60 9.25 1.80
C GLY A 27 -0.68 8.69 0.73
N LYS A 28 0.12 7.70 1.11
CA LYS A 28 1.04 7.01 0.21
C LYS A 28 1.09 5.56 0.62
N ILE A 29 0.93 4.66 -0.33
CA ILE A 29 1.19 3.24 -0.09
C ILE A 29 2.26 2.75 -1.05
N ILE A 30 3.27 2.12 -0.46
CA ILE A 30 4.34 1.42 -1.18
C ILE A 30 4.24 -0.03 -0.74
N MET A 31 3.98 -0.95 -1.63
CA MET A 31 3.90 -2.37 -1.30
C MET A 31 4.71 -3.17 -2.28
N TRP A 32 5.51 -4.11 -1.77
CA TRP A 32 6.32 -4.99 -2.59
C TRP A 32 6.42 -6.38 -2.01
N ARG A 33 6.74 -7.33 -2.88
CA ARG A 33 6.97 -8.73 -2.56
C ARG A 33 8.19 -9.20 -3.34
N ASN A 34 9.11 -9.87 -2.67
CA ASN A 34 10.27 -10.47 -3.32
C ASN A 34 9.91 -11.83 -3.94
N LYS A 35 10.68 -12.23 -4.97
CA LYS A 35 10.57 -13.55 -5.59
C LYS A 35 10.88 -14.62 -4.53
N GLY A 36 9.98 -15.59 -4.36
CA GLY A 36 10.11 -16.65 -3.36
C GLY A 36 9.65 -16.28 -1.94
N GLU A 37 9.44 -15.01 -1.60
CA GLU A 37 8.79 -14.62 -0.33
C GLU A 37 7.27 -14.66 -0.50
N GLU A 38 6.52 -15.10 0.52
CA GLU A 38 5.04 -14.99 0.56
C GLU A 38 4.56 -13.72 1.27
N ILE A 39 5.47 -13.10 2.01
CA ILE A 39 5.23 -11.91 2.81
C ILE A 39 5.31 -10.66 1.94
N PHE A 40 4.26 -9.84 1.95
CA PHE A 40 4.28 -8.52 1.33
C PHE A 40 4.76 -7.49 2.34
N ARG A 41 5.77 -6.72 1.97
CA ARG A 41 6.23 -5.55 2.73
C ARG A 41 5.45 -4.35 2.25
N MET A 42 4.88 -3.57 3.17
CA MET A 42 4.17 -2.36 2.82
C MET A 42 4.49 -1.20 3.76
N ILE A 43 4.62 -0.02 3.17
CA ILE A 43 4.68 1.26 3.84
C ILE A 43 3.36 1.96 3.53
N LEU A 44 2.49 2.07 4.52
CA LEU A 44 1.22 2.80 4.45
C LEU A 44 1.36 4.11 5.21
N THR A 45 1.49 5.20 4.48
CA THR A 45 1.27 6.57 4.98
C THR A 45 -0.23 6.84 4.98
N CYS A 46 -0.80 7.01 6.16
CA CYS A 46 -2.23 7.25 6.33
C CYS A 46 -2.60 8.63 5.76
N PRO A 47 -3.53 8.72 4.79
CA PRO A 47 -4.03 10.00 4.28
C PRO A 47 -4.82 10.81 5.31
N GLU A 48 -5.40 10.16 6.33
CA GLU A 48 -6.25 10.81 7.34
C GLU A 48 -5.42 11.39 8.49
N CYS A 49 -4.54 10.58 9.11
CA CYS A 49 -3.75 10.99 10.28
C CYS A 49 -2.28 11.28 9.99
N GLY A 50 -1.81 11.13 8.75
CA GLY A 50 -0.41 11.36 8.36
C GLY A 50 0.60 10.34 8.90
N THR A 51 0.17 9.37 9.70
CA THR A 51 1.06 8.37 10.29
C THR A 51 1.59 7.40 9.24
N VAL A 52 2.91 7.20 9.24
CA VAL A 52 3.58 6.21 8.40
C VAL A 52 3.65 4.89 9.16
N ASN A 53 2.98 3.85 8.64
CA ASN A 53 3.02 2.49 9.17
C ASN A 53 3.79 1.59 8.21
N GLU A 54 4.91 1.06 8.67
CA GLU A 54 5.65 0.01 7.98
C GLU A 54 5.24 -1.34 8.55
N LYS A 55 4.65 -2.20 7.71
CA LYS A 55 4.26 -3.54 8.13
C LYS A 55 4.49 -4.57 7.04
N LYS A 56 4.67 -5.81 7.50
CA LYS A 56 4.80 -6.98 6.65
C LYS A 56 3.53 -7.81 6.85
N GLN A 57 2.81 -8.11 5.77
CA GLN A 57 1.59 -8.88 5.83
C GLN A 57 1.61 -9.94 4.74
N GLU A 58 1.37 -11.18 5.12
CA GLU A 58 1.06 -12.21 4.14
C GLU A 58 -0.36 -11.96 3.63
N PHE A 59 -0.51 -11.96 2.30
CA PHE A 59 -1.83 -11.85 1.70
C PHE A 59 -2.13 -13.13 0.91
N ALA A 60 -2.91 -14.02 1.53
CA ALA A 60 -3.38 -15.25 0.89
C ALA A 60 -4.24 -15.01 -0.37
N LYS A 61 -5.04 -13.93 -0.40
CA LYS A 61 -5.95 -13.63 -1.53
C LYS A 61 -6.23 -12.13 -1.69
N LYS A 62 -6.37 -11.68 -2.94
CA LYS A 62 -6.81 -10.31 -3.29
C LYS A 62 -8.32 -10.15 -3.05
N PRO A 63 -8.84 -8.95 -2.69
CA PRO A 63 -8.14 -7.66 -2.55
C PRO A 63 -7.40 -7.50 -1.23
N TYR A 64 -6.25 -6.81 -1.27
CA TYR A 64 -5.44 -6.58 -0.08
C TYR A 64 -6.04 -5.44 0.75
N ARG A 65 -6.26 -5.67 2.05
CA ARG A 65 -6.92 -4.70 2.94
C ARG A 65 -6.01 -4.26 4.09
N PRO A 66 -5.01 -3.40 3.84
CA PRO A 66 -4.23 -2.82 4.92
C PRO A 66 -5.06 -1.82 5.74
N ASN A 67 -5.02 -1.98 7.06
CA ASN A 67 -5.49 -0.99 8.03
C ASN A 67 -4.35 -0.06 8.50
N CYS A 68 -4.67 1.18 8.84
CA CYS A 68 -3.77 2.04 9.60
C CYS A 68 -3.82 1.64 11.08
N ASP A 69 -2.66 1.50 11.72
CA ASP A 69 -2.57 1.13 13.14
C ASP A 69 -2.99 2.28 14.06
N ASN A 70 -2.67 3.52 13.66
CA ASN A 70 -2.99 4.73 14.43
C ASN A 70 -4.49 5.06 14.46
N CYS A 71 -5.14 5.22 13.30
CA CYS A 71 -6.55 5.66 13.22
C CYS A 71 -7.55 4.54 12.90
N GLY A 72 -7.09 3.31 12.63
CA GLY A 72 -7.95 2.20 12.22
C GLY A 72 -8.52 2.30 10.80
N ALA A 73 -8.17 3.34 10.03
CA ALA A 73 -8.66 3.52 8.67
C ALA A 73 -8.29 2.32 7.78
N LYS A 74 -9.28 1.76 7.08
CA LYS A 74 -9.12 0.58 6.21
C LYS A 74 -8.97 1.03 4.77
N PHE A 75 -7.89 0.62 4.11
CA PHE A 75 -7.64 0.91 2.71
C PHE A 75 -7.77 -0.38 1.90
N VAL A 76 -8.41 -0.30 0.74
CA VAL A 76 -8.54 -1.44 -0.17
C VAL A 76 -7.56 -1.26 -1.31
N ILE A 77 -6.54 -2.12 -1.36
CA ILE A 77 -5.65 -2.28 -2.50
C ILE A 77 -6.22 -3.38 -3.38
N ALA A 78 -7.25 -3.03 -4.13
CA ALA A 78 -7.77 -3.87 -5.19
C ALA A 78 -6.80 -3.87 -6.39
N LYS A 79 -6.92 -4.89 -7.24
CA LYS A 79 -6.32 -4.88 -8.58
C LYS A 79 -6.80 -3.57 -9.25
N LEU A 80 -5.88 -2.80 -9.82
CA LEU A 80 -6.23 -1.69 -10.72
C LEU A 80 -7.02 -2.28 -11.91
N LYS A 81 -8.33 -2.54 -11.73
CA LYS A 81 -9.23 -2.47 -12.86
C LYS A 81 -9.13 -1.02 -13.33
N LYS A 82 -8.93 -0.83 -14.62
CA LYS A 82 -8.84 0.47 -15.29
C LYS A 82 -10.10 1.29 -14.99
N GLU A 83 -10.23 1.88 -13.81
CA GLU A 83 -11.25 2.88 -13.55
C GLU A 83 -10.69 4.17 -14.11
N LYS A 84 -11.22 4.50 -15.30
CA LYS A 84 -10.93 5.72 -16.05
C LYS A 84 -11.08 6.91 -15.10
N PRO A 85 -10.16 7.89 -15.12
CA PRO A 85 -10.40 9.15 -14.41
C PRO A 85 -11.70 9.75 -14.95
N LYS A 86 -12.67 10.01 -14.07
CA LYS A 86 -13.81 10.87 -14.40
C LYS A 86 -13.23 12.28 -14.61
N LYS A 87 -13.33 12.74 -15.84
CA LYS A 87 -12.99 14.09 -16.29
C LYS A 87 -14.18 15.02 -16.02
#